data_AF-A0A523AD02-F1
#
_entry.id   AF-A0A523AD02-F1
#
_cell.length_a   1.000
_cell.length_b   1.000
_cell.length_c   1.000
_cell.angle_alpha   90.00
_cell.angle_beta   90.00
_cell.angle_gamma   90.00
#
_symmetry.space_group_name_H-M   'P 1'
#
loop_
_entity.id
_entity.type
_entity.pdbx_description
1 polymer ?
#
loop_
_entity_poly.entity_id
_entity_poly.type
_entity_poly.pdbx_seq_one_letter_code
_entity_poly.pdbx_strand_id
1 'polypeptide(L)' 'MTTVLKGEVCRSFLSILEGLFSTYREVLGELLDCAWKKGITSFKRLKTEKYYELRAKYPRLPSHYIYTACQMACSI' A
#
# COMPACT_ATOMS: atom_id res chain seq x y z
N MET A 1 -15.96 22.01 25.43
CA MET A 1 -15.03 22.78 24.58
C MET A 1 -14.35 21.81 23.61
N THR A 2 -15.15 21.16 22.78
CA THR A 2 -14.71 20.13 21.84
C THR A 2 -15.88 19.89 20.88
N THR A 3 -15.56 19.56 19.62
CA THR A 3 -16.44 19.08 18.53
C THR A 3 -17.08 20.07 17.56
N VAL A 4 -16.29 20.90 16.86
CA VAL A 4 -16.59 21.23 15.45
C VAL A 4 -15.29 21.45 14.65
N LEU A 5 -14.65 20.37 14.20
CA LEU A 5 -13.77 20.41 13.01
C LEU A 5 -14.39 19.53 11.92
N LYS A 6 -15.63 19.84 11.58
CA LYS A 6 -16.37 19.22 10.47
C LYS A 6 -16.77 20.35 9.52
N GLY A 7 -15.84 20.78 8.69
CA GLY A 7 -16.05 21.87 7.76
C GLY A 7 -14.94 21.91 6.70
N GLU A 8 -15.24 21.30 5.56
CA GLU A 8 -14.55 21.49 4.27
C GLU A 8 -13.10 21.02 4.15
N VAL A 9 -12.90 19.70 4.21
CA VAL A 9 -11.80 19.09 3.47
C VAL A 9 -12.10 19.29 1.99
N CYS A 10 -11.24 20.02 1.27
CA CYS A 10 -11.37 20.26 -0.17
C CYS A 10 -11.64 18.94 -0.91
N ARG A 11 -12.70 18.89 -1.74
CA ARG A 11 -13.07 17.68 -2.52
C ARG A 11 -11.88 17.08 -3.30
N SER A 12 -10.98 17.94 -3.77
CA SER A 12 -9.74 17.54 -4.44
C SER A 12 -8.80 16.73 -3.53
N PHE A 13 -8.62 17.13 -2.27
CA PHE A 13 -7.81 16.41 -1.30
C PHE A 13 -8.40 15.03 -0.97
N LEU A 14 -9.72 14.95 -0.77
CA LEU A 14 -10.42 13.67 -0.57
C LEU A 14 -10.22 12.72 -1.75
N SER A 15 -10.35 13.22 -2.98
CA SER A 15 -10.14 12.41 -4.19
C SER A 15 -8.71 11.87 -4.30
N ILE A 16 -7.71 12.68 -3.94
CA ILE A 16 -6.30 12.24 -3.91
C ILE A 16 -6.11 11.15 -2.86
N LEU A 17 -6.68 11.32 -1.67
CA LEU A 17 -6.59 10.37 -0.57
C LEU A 17 -7.22 9.02 -0.95
N GLU A 18 -8.43 9.05 -1.52
CA GLU A 18 -9.14 7.85 -2.01
C GLU A 18 -8.31 7.12 -3.08
N GLY A 19 -7.72 7.85 -4.03
CA GLY A 19 -6.85 7.26 -5.05
C GLY A 19 -5.60 6.60 -4.46
N LEU A 20 -4.98 7.23 -3.45
CA LEU A 20 -3.85 6.66 -2.73
C LEU A 20 -4.24 5.39 -1.97
N PHE A 21 -5.35 5.41 -1.24
CA PHE A 21 -5.85 4.23 -0.52
C PHE A 21 -6.20 3.08 -1.46
N SER A 22 -6.83 3.37 -2.60
CA SER A 22 -7.13 2.37 -3.62
C SER A 22 -5.85 1.73 -4.14
N THR A 23 -4.87 2.54 -4.55
CA THR A 23 -3.57 2.07 -5.05
C THR A 23 -2.86 1.22 -3.99
N TYR A 24 -2.88 1.65 -2.73
CA TYR A 24 -2.23 0.93 -1.64
C TYR A 24 -2.91 -0.43 -1.36
N ARG A 25 -4.25 -0.48 -1.44
CA ARG A 25 -5.02 -1.71 -1.31
C ARG A 25 -4.69 -2.72 -2.42
N GLU A 26 -4.55 -2.25 -3.66
CA GLU A 26 -4.13 -3.10 -4.78
C GLU A 26 -2.74 -3.69 -4.54
N VAL A 27 -1.77 -2.85 -4.15
CA VAL A 27 -0.41 -3.28 -3.83
C VAL A 27 -0.40 -4.34 -2.73
N LEU A 28 -1.14 -4.13 -1.64
CA LEU A 28 -1.26 -5.11 -0.56
C LEU A 28 -1.93 -6.40 -1.03
N GLY A 29 -3.00 -6.31 -1.82
CA GLY A 29 -3.70 -7.47 -2.37
C GLY A 29 -2.78 -8.35 -3.20
N GLU A 30 -1.98 -7.76 -4.09
CA GLU A 30 -1.00 -8.49 -4.91
C GLU A 30 0.08 -9.15 -4.06
N LEU A 31 0.56 -8.48 -3.01
CA LEU A 31 1.55 -9.01 -2.10
C LEU A 31 1.01 -10.19 -1.29
N LEU A 32 -0.22 -10.08 -0.76
CA LEU A 32 -0.89 -11.15 -0.03
C LEU A 32 -1.17 -12.36 -0.93
N ASP A 33 -1.66 -12.13 -2.14
CA ASP A 33 -1.85 -13.19 -3.13
C ASP A 33 -0.55 -13.92 -3.46
N CYS A 34 0.53 -13.16 -3.65
CA CYS A 34 1.85 -13.72 -3.93
C CYS A 34 2.37 -14.53 -2.73
N ALA A 35 2.24 -13.99 -1.52
CA ALA A 35 2.64 -14.65 -0.29
C ALA A 35 1.87 -15.96 -0.08
N TRP A 36 0.55 -15.93 -0.26
CA TRP A 36 -0.33 -17.09 -0.13
C TRP A 36 0.00 -18.17 -1.17
N LYS A 37 0.03 -17.81 -2.46
CA LYS A 37 0.27 -18.77 -3.56
C LYS A 37 1.64 -19.44 -3.48
N LYS A 38 2.65 -18.74 -2.96
CA LYS A 38 4.04 -19.24 -2.88
C LYS A 38 4.46 -19.69 -1.48
N GLY A 39 3.58 -19.59 -0.48
CA GLY A 39 3.90 -19.87 0.92
C GLY A 39 5.05 -19.00 1.47
N ILE A 40 5.12 -17.72 1.08
CA ILE A 40 6.17 -16.82 1.54
C ILE A 40 5.76 -16.17 2.85
N THR A 41 6.47 -16.50 3.93
CA THR A 41 6.29 -15.89 5.26
C THR A 41 7.36 -14.85 5.60
N SER A 42 8.45 -14.81 4.82
CA SER A 42 9.57 -13.90 5.07
C SER A 42 9.43 -12.61 4.29
N PHE A 43 9.39 -11.48 5.00
CA PHE A 43 9.44 -10.13 4.44
C PHE A 43 10.56 -9.97 3.41
N LYS A 44 11.78 -10.42 3.74
CA LYS A 44 12.94 -10.26 2.85
C LYS A 44 12.74 -10.98 1.52
N ARG A 45 12.13 -12.19 1.55
CA ARG A 45 11.85 -12.98 0.35
C ARG A 45 10.73 -12.34 -0.48
N LEU A 46 9.63 -11.91 0.14
CA LEU A 46 8.53 -11.25 -0.55
C LEU A 46 8.98 -9.95 -1.22
N LYS A 47 9.75 -9.13 -0.50
CA LYS A 47 10.34 -7.90 -1.03
C LYS A 47 11.21 -8.18 -2.26
N THR A 48 12.11 -9.16 -2.18
CA THR A 48 13.00 -9.49 -3.31
C THR A 48 12.21 -9.92 -4.55
N GLU A 49 11.12 -10.66 -4.38
CA GLU A 49 10.29 -11.08 -5.51
C GLU A 49 9.45 -9.95 -6.12
N LYS A 50 8.80 -9.12 -5.28
CA LYS A 50 7.75 -8.21 -5.75
C LYS A 50 8.10 -6.73 -5.77
N TYR A 51 9.11 -6.29 -5.02
CA TYR A 51 9.39 -4.86 -4.85
C TYR A 51 9.71 -4.16 -6.17
N TYR A 52 10.56 -4.73 -7.02
CA TYR A 52 10.95 -4.09 -8.28
C TYR A 52 9.81 -4.08 -9.31
N GLU A 53 9.02 -5.16 -9.36
CA GLU A 53 7.81 -5.25 -10.19
C GLU A 53 6.79 -4.17 -9.79
N LEU A 54 6.49 -4.05 -8.49
CA LEU A 54 5.57 -3.04 -7.97
C LEU A 54 6.12 -1.61 -8.15
N ARG A 55 7.44 -1.40 -8.05
CA ARG A 55 8.06 -0.10 -8.33
C ARG A 55 7.95 0.30 -9.80
N ALA A 56 8.04 -0.66 -10.72
CA ALA A 56 7.84 -0.41 -12.14
C ALA A 56 6.35 -0.13 -12.44
N LYS A 57 5.43 -0.86 -11.81
CA LYS A 57 3.98 -0.70 -11.98
C LYS A 57 3.45 0.62 -11.42
N TYR A 58 3.95 1.04 -10.27
CA TYR A 58 3.52 2.26 -9.56
C TYR A 58 4.69 3.26 -9.41
N PRO A 59 5.18 3.87 -10.49
CA PRO A 59 6.37 4.73 -10.45
C PRO A 59 6.14 6.01 -9.64
N ARG A 60 4.89 6.51 -9.61
CA ARG A 60 4.48 7.71 -8.86
C ARG A 60 4.28 7.45 -7.36
N LEU A 61 4.14 6.18 -6.96
CA LEU A 61 3.99 5.84 -5.55
C LEU A 61 5.37 5.92 -4.87
N PRO A 62 5.51 6.63 -3.74
CA PRO A 62 6.79 6.68 -3.04
C PRO A 62 7.24 5.28 -2.62
N SER A 63 8.55 5.02 -2.76
CA SER A 63 9.13 3.69 -2.53
C SER A 63 8.83 3.12 -1.14
N HIS A 64 8.79 3.97 -0.11
CA HIS A 64 8.53 3.55 1.25
C HIS A 64 7.13 2.94 1.44
N TYR A 65 6.11 3.35 0.66
CA TYR A 65 4.79 2.71 0.74
C TYR A 65 4.83 1.25 0.31
N ILE A 66 5.56 0.94 -0.77
CA ILE A 66 5.73 -0.45 -1.25
C ILE A 66 6.55 -1.26 -0.24
N TYR A 67 7.59 -0.66 0.34
CA TYR A 67 8.38 -1.28 1.40
C TYR A 67 7.52 -1.65 2.61
N THR A 68 6.73 -0.71 3.12
CA THR A 68 5.86 -0.94 4.28
C THR A 68 4.75 -1.94 3.96
N ALA A 69 4.20 -1.92 2.74
CA ALA A 69 3.22 -2.91 2.30
C ALA A 69 3.80 -4.33 2.34
N CYS A 70 5.05 -4.52 1.89
CA CYS A 70 5.74 -5.80 1.98
C CYS A 70 5.94 -6.25 3.43
N GLN A 71 6.25 -5.33 4.35
CA GLN A 71 6.34 -5.64 5.79
C GLN A 71 4.99 -6.08 6.37
N MET A 72 3.92 -5.32 6.07
CA MET A 72 2.58 -5.64 6.56
C MET A 72 2.08 -6.98 6.03
N ALA A 73 2.29 -7.28 4.75
CA ALA A 73 1.86 -8.54 4.15
C ALA A 73 2.47 -9.79 4.81
N CYS A 74 3.64 -9.65 5.46
CA CYS A 74 4.28 -10.74 6.21
C CYS A 74 4.04 -10.67 7.73
N SER A 75 3.27 -9.70 8.21
CA SER A 75 2.96 -9.50 9.64
C SER A 75 1.49 -9.82 9.99
N ILE A 76 0.72 -10.29 9.01
CA ILE A 76 -0.66 -10.77 9.14
C ILE A 76 -0.64 -12.29 9.23
#